data_AF-A0A1V6K856-F1
#
_entry.id   AF-A0A1V6K856-F1
#
_cell.length_a   1.000
_cell.length_b   1.000
_cell.length_c   1.000
_cell.angle_alpha   90.00
_cell.angle_beta   90.00
_cell.angle_gamma   90.00
#
_symmetry.space_group_name_H-M   'P 1'
#
loop_
_entity.id
_entity.type
_entity.pdbx_description
1 polymer ?
#
loop_
_entity_poly.entity_id
_entity_poly.type
_entity_poly.pdbx_seq_one_letter_code
_entity_poly.pdbx_strand_id
1 'polypeptide(L)'
;MAGESSGMFAKLQNWDGYTLHSIAFGQGISTTALQLATAYSAIANGGKLMKPIIVETIKDDEGKIIEQFEPSVLRNVASTAATDTIKSYLQGVVDSGTARHIKMDYIQVGGKTGTAQKNITGTKGYSQGKYSSVFIGMFPIEKPQMVVVVFFDEPAPGFHYGSTSSAPTFKKIVENILFMPDCQILPYNERLMQTSLTMPKLTGMHLFQAENTLSHYGFQYKVEGPDSASIVIDQYPKAGVTVDPHYPITLKIGPNADKKAPVYETGTMPNLVGLSLREALKQASVQGLAVNIRGSGMVRSQSVLPGSRILKGSKCYLEASL
;
A
#
# COMPACT_ATOMS: atom_id res chain seq x y z
N MET A 1 -15.60 -0.02 -25.69
CA MET A 1 -14.31 -0.32 -26.37
C MET A 1 -14.48 -1.54 -27.26
N ALA A 2 -13.63 -1.74 -28.28
CA ALA A 2 -13.67 -2.98 -29.05
C ALA A 2 -13.40 -4.17 -28.11
N GLY A 3 -14.28 -5.18 -28.13
CA GLY A 3 -14.15 -6.37 -27.26
C GLY A 3 -14.56 -6.18 -25.80
N GLU A 4 -15.17 -5.04 -25.42
CA GLU A 4 -15.69 -4.84 -24.07
C GLU A 4 -16.90 -5.74 -23.79
N SER A 5 -16.82 -6.56 -22.74
CA SER A 5 -17.93 -7.41 -22.31
C SER A 5 -19.04 -6.58 -21.65
N SER A 6 -20.30 -6.93 -21.92
CA SER A 6 -21.47 -6.28 -21.30
C SER A 6 -21.70 -6.69 -19.84
N GLY A 7 -21.00 -7.72 -19.35
CA GLY A 7 -21.41 -8.42 -18.13
C GLY A 7 -22.72 -9.20 -18.32
N MET A 8 -23.24 -9.75 -17.23
CA MET A 8 -24.49 -10.50 -17.21
C MET A 8 -25.37 -10.03 -16.06
N PHE A 9 -26.60 -9.64 -16.41
CA PHE A 9 -27.64 -9.27 -15.47
C PHE A 9 -28.96 -9.84 -15.96
N ALA A 10 -29.61 -10.69 -15.15
CA ALA A 10 -30.87 -11.31 -15.52
C ALA A 10 -31.98 -10.26 -15.64
N LYS A 11 -32.82 -10.36 -16.68
CA LYS A 11 -34.03 -9.53 -16.81
C LYS A 11 -34.98 -9.81 -15.64
N LEU A 12 -35.68 -8.79 -15.15
CA LEU A 12 -36.58 -8.89 -13.99
C LEU A 12 -37.60 -10.05 -14.11
N GLN A 13 -38.15 -10.26 -15.30
CA GLN A 13 -39.10 -11.35 -15.59
C GLN A 13 -38.51 -12.77 -15.39
N ASN A 14 -37.18 -12.90 -15.36
CA ASN A 14 -36.46 -14.16 -15.16
C ASN A 14 -35.98 -14.33 -13.71
N TRP A 15 -36.32 -13.41 -12.81
CA TRP A 15 -35.92 -13.51 -11.41
C TRP A 15 -36.82 -14.52 -10.70
N ASP A 16 -36.20 -15.41 -9.94
CA ASP A 16 -36.87 -16.30 -9.01
C ASP A 16 -36.86 -15.73 -7.58
N GLY A 17 -37.42 -16.48 -6.63
CA GLY A 17 -37.47 -16.09 -5.22
C GLY A 17 -36.10 -15.91 -4.55
N TYR A 18 -35.00 -16.33 -5.17
CA TYR A 18 -33.64 -16.24 -4.61
C TYR A 18 -32.76 -15.20 -5.32
N THR A 19 -33.13 -14.81 -6.54
CA THR A 19 -32.33 -13.93 -7.39
C THR A 19 -32.09 -12.58 -6.72
N LEU A 20 -33.15 -11.92 -6.23
CA LEU A 20 -33.04 -10.61 -5.56
C LEU A 20 -32.07 -10.65 -4.37
N HIS A 21 -32.11 -11.72 -3.59
CA HIS A 21 -31.21 -11.87 -2.44
C HIS A 21 -29.77 -12.08 -2.91
N SER A 22 -29.56 -12.93 -3.91
CA SER A 22 -28.23 -13.25 -4.45
C SER A 22 -27.53 -12.04 -5.04
N ILE A 23 -28.23 -11.25 -5.87
CA ILE A 23 -27.66 -10.08 -6.52
C ILE A 23 -27.28 -8.99 -5.51
N ALA A 24 -27.98 -8.89 -4.38
CA ALA A 24 -27.75 -7.86 -3.36
C ALA A 24 -26.35 -7.96 -2.73
N PHE A 25 -25.75 -9.15 -2.70
CA PHE A 25 -24.37 -9.37 -2.27
C PHE A 25 -23.43 -9.78 -3.41
N GLY A 26 -23.85 -9.56 -4.67
CA GLY A 26 -23.00 -9.71 -5.85
C GLY A 26 -22.93 -11.11 -6.45
N GLN A 27 -23.84 -12.02 -6.10
CA GLN A 27 -23.95 -13.36 -6.70
C GLN A 27 -25.06 -13.40 -7.75
N GLY A 28 -24.89 -14.24 -8.78
CA GLY A 28 -25.85 -14.34 -9.90
C GLY A 28 -25.80 -13.17 -10.89
N ILE A 29 -24.81 -12.29 -10.76
CA ILE A 29 -24.49 -11.23 -11.72
C ILE A 29 -23.01 -11.32 -12.12
N SER A 30 -22.66 -10.82 -13.29
CA SER A 30 -21.25 -10.60 -13.64
C SER A 30 -21.05 -9.18 -14.16
N THR A 31 -19.91 -8.58 -13.79
CA THR A 31 -19.55 -7.22 -14.17
C THR A 31 -18.09 -7.18 -14.57
N THR A 32 -17.71 -6.20 -15.40
CA THR A 32 -16.30 -5.92 -15.68
C THR A 32 -15.70 -5.03 -14.59
N ALA A 33 -14.37 -5.05 -14.45
CA ALA A 33 -13.68 -4.13 -13.53
C ALA A 33 -13.98 -2.66 -13.86
N LEU A 34 -14.12 -2.32 -15.15
CA LEU A 34 -14.49 -0.98 -15.59
C LEU A 34 -15.91 -0.60 -15.17
N GLN A 35 -16.88 -1.51 -15.31
CA GLN A 35 -18.26 -1.28 -14.83
C GLN A 35 -18.28 -1.04 -13.32
N LEU A 36 -17.52 -1.83 -12.55
CA LEU A 36 -17.42 -1.67 -11.10
C LEU A 36 -16.75 -0.33 -10.72
N ALA A 37 -15.65 0.04 -11.39
CA ALA A 37 -14.98 1.32 -11.21
C ALA A 37 -15.91 2.50 -11.52
N THR A 38 -16.68 2.40 -12.61
CA THR A 38 -17.64 3.43 -13.04
C THR A 38 -18.77 3.59 -12.02
N ALA A 39 -19.29 2.49 -11.47
CA ALA A 39 -20.31 2.52 -10.43
C ALA A 39 -19.80 3.19 -9.14
N TYR A 40 -18.60 2.83 -8.68
CA TYR A 40 -18.01 3.46 -7.50
C TYR A 40 -17.56 4.91 -7.74
N SER A 41 -17.21 5.26 -8.98
CA SER A 41 -16.96 6.66 -9.37
C SER A 41 -18.22 7.53 -9.27
N ALA A 42 -19.40 6.96 -9.53
CA ALA A 42 -20.66 7.65 -9.28
C ALA A 42 -20.89 7.88 -7.78
N ILE A 43 -20.52 6.94 -6.91
CA ILE A 43 -20.56 7.14 -5.44
C ILE A 43 -19.57 8.25 -5.05
N ALA A 44 -18.37 8.21 -5.60
CA ALA A 44 -17.30 9.17 -5.33
C ALA A 44 -17.66 10.62 -5.69
N ASN A 45 -18.43 10.83 -6.77
CA ASN A 45 -18.70 12.16 -7.33
C ASN A 45 -20.11 12.72 -7.08
N GLY A 46 -20.80 12.23 -6.04
CA GLY A 46 -22.11 12.75 -5.64
C GLY A 46 -23.30 12.17 -6.42
N GLY A 47 -23.15 10.98 -7.00
CA GLY A 47 -24.20 10.23 -7.67
C GLY A 47 -24.26 10.41 -9.19
N LYS A 48 -23.26 11.06 -9.80
CA LYS A 48 -23.21 11.32 -11.25
C LYS A 48 -22.48 10.19 -11.96
N LEU A 49 -23.21 9.36 -12.69
CA LEU A 49 -22.58 8.32 -13.51
C LEU A 49 -21.88 8.96 -14.71
N MET A 50 -20.55 8.89 -14.75
CA MET A 50 -19.74 9.46 -15.82
C MET A 50 -19.56 8.46 -16.97
N LYS A 51 -19.39 8.98 -18.19
CA LYS A 51 -18.88 8.19 -19.31
C LYS A 51 -17.39 7.94 -19.09
N PRO A 52 -16.91 6.68 -19.03
CA PRO A 52 -15.48 6.41 -18.96
C PRO A 52 -14.75 6.89 -20.22
N ILE A 53 -13.59 7.51 -20.03
CA ILE A 53 -12.72 8.02 -21.09
C ILE A 53 -11.33 7.42 -20.88
N ILE A 54 -10.72 6.91 -21.95
CA ILE A 54 -9.34 6.37 -21.94
C ILE A 54 -8.40 7.23 -22.78
N VAL A 55 -8.94 7.88 -23.81
CA VAL A 55 -8.19 8.77 -24.70
C VAL A 55 -8.61 10.20 -24.39
N GLU A 56 -7.68 11.03 -23.96
CA GLU A 56 -7.93 12.45 -23.68
C GLU A 56 -7.92 13.28 -24.97
N THR A 57 -6.96 13.03 -25.86
CA THR A 57 -6.78 13.81 -27.10
C THR A 57 -6.15 12.95 -28.18
N ILE A 58 -6.57 13.15 -29.42
CA ILE A 58 -5.94 12.62 -30.64
C ILE A 58 -5.31 13.80 -31.38
N LYS A 59 -4.02 13.67 -31.71
CA LYS A 59 -3.24 14.68 -32.43
C LYS A 59 -2.67 14.09 -33.72
N ASP A 60 -2.48 14.92 -34.74
CA ASP A 60 -1.73 14.53 -35.95
C ASP A 60 -0.21 14.58 -35.70
N ASP A 61 0.56 14.20 -36.73
CA ASP A 61 2.04 14.18 -36.71
C ASP A 61 2.66 15.58 -36.50
N GLU A 62 1.87 16.62 -36.75
CA GLU A 62 2.26 18.03 -36.59
C GLU A 62 1.89 18.57 -35.19
N GLY A 63 1.26 17.74 -34.35
CA GLY A 63 0.86 18.06 -32.98
C GLY A 63 -0.46 18.83 -32.87
N LYS A 64 -1.19 19.01 -33.98
CA LYS A 64 -2.49 19.67 -33.99
C LYS A 64 -3.56 18.70 -33.49
N ILE A 65 -4.45 19.22 -32.65
CA ILE A 65 -5.54 18.45 -32.05
C ILE A 65 -6.59 18.14 -33.14
N ILE A 66 -6.82 16.85 -33.38
CA ILE A 66 -7.88 16.33 -34.24
C ILE A 66 -9.16 16.17 -33.44
N GLU A 67 -9.07 15.60 -32.24
CA GLU A 67 -10.20 15.29 -31.38
C GLU A 67 -9.80 15.39 -29.90
N GLN A 68 -10.69 15.92 -29.07
CA GLN A 68 -10.50 16.06 -27.62
C GLN A 68 -11.74 15.52 -26.90
N PHE A 69 -11.53 14.67 -25.90
CA PHE A 69 -12.59 14.00 -25.18
C PHE A 69 -12.76 14.56 -23.78
N GLU A 70 -13.83 15.31 -23.57
CA GLU A 70 -14.14 15.93 -22.29
C GLU A 70 -15.03 15.05 -21.39
N PRO A 71 -14.87 15.12 -20.05
CA PRO A 71 -15.73 14.41 -19.12
C PRO A 71 -17.22 14.73 -19.31
N SER A 72 -18.04 13.70 -19.50
CA SER A 72 -19.49 13.84 -19.70
C SER A 72 -20.29 13.00 -18.70
N VAL A 73 -21.34 13.59 -18.12
CA VAL A 73 -22.30 12.89 -17.26
C VAL A 73 -23.29 12.11 -18.13
N LEU A 74 -23.45 10.81 -17.88
CA LEU A 74 -24.46 9.97 -18.54
C LEU A 74 -25.83 10.10 -17.88
N ARG A 75 -25.88 10.06 -16.54
CA ARG A 75 -27.11 10.18 -15.74
C ARG A 75 -26.79 10.35 -14.26
N ASN A 76 -27.79 10.80 -13.49
CA ASN A 76 -27.73 10.80 -12.02
C ASN A 76 -28.37 9.52 -11.48
N VAL A 77 -27.65 8.77 -10.65
CA VAL A 77 -28.10 7.49 -10.08
C VAL A 77 -28.40 7.57 -8.58
N ALA A 78 -27.94 8.62 -7.90
CA ALA A 78 -28.18 8.86 -6.48
C ALA A 78 -28.06 10.36 -6.15
N SER A 79 -28.54 10.76 -4.97
CA SER A 79 -28.28 12.10 -4.43
C SER A 79 -26.94 12.16 -3.71
N THR A 80 -26.36 13.35 -3.60
CA THR A 80 -25.11 13.58 -2.84
C THR A 80 -25.23 13.07 -1.41
N ALA A 81 -26.35 13.33 -0.73
CA ALA A 81 -26.59 12.87 0.64
C ALA A 81 -26.58 11.33 0.76
N ALA A 82 -27.17 10.62 -0.20
CA ALA A 82 -27.12 9.16 -0.24
C ALA A 82 -25.70 8.65 -0.48
N THR A 83 -24.96 9.27 -1.39
CA THR A 83 -23.56 8.88 -1.65
C THR A 83 -22.62 9.20 -0.49
N ASP A 84 -22.82 10.32 0.23
CA ASP A 84 -22.05 10.65 1.43
C ASP A 84 -22.29 9.64 2.56
N THR A 85 -23.54 9.21 2.72
CA THR A 85 -23.90 8.13 3.63
C THR A 85 -23.21 6.81 3.25
N ILE A 86 -23.16 6.47 1.96
CA ILE A 86 -22.45 5.28 1.50
C ILE A 86 -20.94 5.40 1.74
N LYS A 87 -20.34 6.57 1.49
CA LYS A 87 -18.91 6.81 1.75
C LYS A 87 -18.56 6.60 3.22
N SER A 88 -19.39 7.05 4.17
CA SER A 88 -19.15 6.81 5.60
C SER A 88 -19.21 5.32 5.97
N TYR A 89 -20.11 4.56 5.35
CA TYR A 89 -20.14 3.10 5.53
C TYR A 89 -18.90 2.41 4.94
N LEU A 90 -18.45 2.85 3.75
CA LEU A 90 -17.23 2.35 3.12
C LEU A 90 -15.98 2.69 3.94
N GLN A 91 -15.94 3.87 4.58
CA GLN A 91 -14.91 4.22 5.54
C GLN A 91 -14.94 3.28 6.76
N GLY A 92 -16.14 2.98 7.30
CA GLY A 92 -16.30 2.06 8.42
C GLY A 92 -15.71 0.66 8.18
N VAL A 93 -15.71 0.18 6.93
CA VAL A 93 -15.07 -1.10 6.56
C VAL A 93 -13.56 -1.08 6.83
N VAL A 94 -12.91 0.08 6.65
CA VAL A 94 -11.48 0.29 6.89
C VAL A 94 -11.20 0.76 8.32
N ASP A 95 -12.12 1.45 8.97
CA ASP A 95 -11.90 1.91 10.35
C ASP A 95 -12.06 0.80 11.37
N SER A 96 -13.06 -0.06 11.20
CA SER A 96 -13.42 -1.09 12.19
C SER A 96 -13.87 -2.43 11.58
N GLY A 97 -13.99 -2.51 10.25
CA GLY A 97 -14.50 -3.68 9.55
C GLY A 97 -13.44 -4.66 9.03
N THR A 98 -13.81 -5.36 7.95
CA THR A 98 -13.01 -6.43 7.34
C THR A 98 -11.67 -5.96 6.75
N ALA A 99 -11.52 -4.65 6.51
CA ALA A 99 -10.34 -4.05 5.92
C ALA A 99 -9.52 -3.21 6.93
N ARG A 100 -9.72 -3.40 8.25
CA ARG A 100 -9.06 -2.57 9.28
C ARG A 100 -7.54 -2.46 9.19
N HIS A 101 -6.88 -3.49 8.70
CA HIS A 101 -5.42 -3.56 8.60
C HIS A 101 -4.84 -2.69 7.48
N ILE A 102 -5.68 -2.17 6.57
CA ILE A 102 -5.26 -1.23 5.53
C ILE A 102 -5.52 0.24 5.90
N LYS A 103 -5.99 0.51 7.12
CA LYS A 103 -6.11 1.87 7.63
C LYS A 103 -4.77 2.60 7.52
N MET A 104 -4.84 3.88 7.15
CA MET A 104 -3.72 4.79 7.04
C MET A 104 -3.99 5.99 7.94
N ASP A 105 -2.98 6.40 8.72
CA ASP A 105 -3.12 7.50 9.69
C ASP A 105 -3.07 8.89 9.04
N TYR A 106 -2.82 8.92 7.73
CA TYR A 106 -2.46 10.11 6.99
C TYR A 106 -3.37 10.45 5.84
N ILE A 107 -4.17 9.48 5.41
CA ILE A 107 -5.21 9.68 4.44
C ILE A 107 -6.38 8.79 4.80
N GLN A 108 -7.57 9.35 4.80
CA GLN A 108 -8.75 8.55 5.04
C GLN A 108 -9.12 7.82 3.75
N VAL A 109 -9.32 6.52 3.86
CA VAL A 109 -9.71 5.68 2.73
C VAL A 109 -10.96 4.89 3.09
N GLY A 110 -11.80 4.67 2.09
CA GLY A 110 -12.99 3.85 2.22
C GLY A 110 -13.07 2.86 1.09
N GLY A 111 -13.63 1.69 1.34
CA GLY A 111 -13.76 0.67 0.32
C GLY A 111 -14.52 -0.55 0.80
N LYS A 112 -14.58 -1.56 -0.07
CA LYS A 112 -15.29 -2.80 0.22
C LYS A 112 -14.51 -4.01 -0.24
N THR A 113 -14.40 -4.99 0.65
CA THR A 113 -13.93 -6.34 0.32
C THR A 113 -15.03 -7.14 -0.37
N GLY A 114 -14.67 -7.85 -1.44
CA GLY A 114 -15.49 -8.85 -2.12
C GLY A 114 -14.75 -10.20 -2.17
N THR A 115 -15.51 -11.27 -1.94
CA THR A 115 -15.05 -12.65 -2.12
C THR A 115 -16.16 -13.38 -2.86
N ALA A 116 -16.02 -13.51 -4.18
CA ALA A 116 -17.02 -14.11 -5.03
C ALA A 116 -16.64 -15.56 -5.35
N GLN A 117 -17.59 -16.48 -5.20
CA GLN A 117 -17.43 -17.86 -5.65
C GLN A 117 -17.47 -17.92 -7.18
N LYS A 118 -16.59 -18.70 -7.80
CA LYS A 118 -16.63 -18.90 -9.26
C LYS A 118 -17.67 -19.95 -9.63
N ASN A 119 -18.35 -19.76 -10.75
CA ASN A 119 -19.21 -20.78 -11.32
C ASN A 119 -18.39 -22.02 -11.73
N ILE A 120 -19.03 -23.18 -11.76
CA ILE A 120 -18.43 -24.37 -12.39
C ILE A 120 -18.61 -24.23 -13.91
N THR A 121 -17.50 -24.27 -14.65
CA THR A 121 -17.55 -24.15 -16.11
C THR A 121 -18.38 -25.29 -16.71
N GLY A 122 -19.40 -24.94 -17.50
CA GLY A 122 -20.25 -25.91 -18.21
C GLY A 122 -21.36 -26.56 -17.36
N THR A 123 -21.50 -26.24 -16.08
CA THR A 123 -22.56 -26.80 -15.22
C THR A 123 -23.20 -25.75 -14.30
N LYS A 124 -24.24 -26.16 -13.56
CA LYS A 124 -24.87 -25.33 -12.51
C LYS A 124 -24.11 -25.50 -11.20
N GLY A 125 -23.91 -24.40 -10.49
CA GLY A 125 -23.30 -24.40 -9.15
C GLY A 125 -21.97 -23.64 -9.10
N TYR A 126 -21.40 -23.59 -7.90
CA TYR A 126 -20.15 -22.88 -7.60
C TYR A 126 -19.00 -23.86 -7.37
N SER A 127 -17.84 -23.53 -7.92
CA SER A 127 -16.61 -24.31 -7.78
C SER A 127 -16.12 -24.25 -6.33
N GLN A 128 -15.84 -25.42 -5.75
CA GLN A 128 -15.22 -25.52 -4.44
C GLN A 128 -13.76 -25.02 -4.51
N GLY A 129 -13.38 -24.14 -3.60
CA GLY A 129 -12.00 -23.64 -3.50
C GLY A 129 -11.59 -22.58 -4.54
N LYS A 130 -12.45 -22.24 -5.52
CA LYS A 130 -12.16 -21.22 -6.54
C LYS A 130 -12.96 -19.95 -6.27
N TYR A 131 -12.22 -18.85 -6.06
CA TYR A 131 -12.79 -17.57 -5.70
C TYR A 131 -12.18 -16.45 -6.53
N SER A 132 -12.94 -15.38 -6.73
CA SER A 132 -12.43 -14.09 -7.14
C SER A 132 -12.37 -13.19 -5.92
N SER A 133 -11.17 -12.71 -5.60
CA SER A 133 -10.94 -11.75 -4.53
C SER A 133 -10.98 -10.35 -5.11
N VAL A 134 -11.72 -9.43 -4.49
CA VAL A 134 -11.85 -8.05 -4.95
C VAL A 134 -11.71 -7.10 -3.77
N PHE A 135 -11.04 -5.98 -3.98
CA PHE A 135 -11.16 -4.81 -3.16
C PHE A 135 -11.34 -3.60 -4.07
N ILE A 136 -12.39 -2.85 -3.83
CA ILE A 136 -12.60 -1.55 -4.48
C ILE A 136 -12.63 -0.48 -3.41
N GLY A 137 -11.82 0.56 -3.60
CA GLY A 137 -11.71 1.65 -2.65
C GLY A 137 -11.56 2.98 -3.33
N MET A 138 -11.72 4.04 -2.55
CA MET A 138 -11.56 5.42 -2.98
C MET A 138 -10.84 6.24 -1.91
N PHE A 139 -10.08 7.22 -2.35
CA PHE A 139 -9.28 8.08 -1.48
C PHE A 139 -9.06 9.49 -2.08
N PRO A 140 -8.92 10.52 -1.24
CA PRO A 140 -9.37 10.57 0.16
C PRO A 140 -10.89 10.35 0.27
N ILE A 141 -11.40 9.65 1.27
CA ILE A 141 -12.83 9.26 1.31
C ILE A 141 -13.79 10.43 1.48
N GLU A 142 -13.36 11.51 2.14
CA GLU A 142 -14.12 12.73 2.34
C GLU A 142 -14.35 13.48 1.02
N LYS A 143 -13.31 13.56 0.18
CA LYS A 143 -13.34 14.19 -1.15
C LYS A 143 -12.61 13.29 -2.16
N PRO A 144 -13.25 12.20 -2.61
CA PRO A 144 -12.60 11.21 -3.47
C PRO A 144 -11.99 11.83 -4.72
N GLN A 145 -10.70 11.58 -4.93
CA GLN A 145 -9.98 11.95 -6.14
C GLN A 145 -9.72 10.74 -7.03
N MET A 146 -9.62 9.55 -6.42
CA MET A 146 -9.36 8.30 -7.14
C MET A 146 -10.27 7.18 -6.65
N VAL A 147 -10.66 6.30 -7.58
CA VAL A 147 -11.28 5.01 -7.32
C VAL A 147 -10.34 3.94 -7.87
N VAL A 148 -9.99 2.95 -7.07
CA VAL A 148 -9.08 1.86 -7.46
C VAL A 148 -9.78 0.53 -7.24
N VAL A 149 -9.76 -0.30 -8.29
CA VAL A 149 -10.25 -1.67 -8.27
C VAL A 149 -9.07 -2.61 -8.33
N VAL A 150 -8.92 -3.44 -7.31
CA VAL A 150 -7.96 -4.55 -7.30
C VAL A 150 -8.75 -5.84 -7.28
N PHE A 151 -8.44 -6.74 -8.20
CA PHE A 151 -9.00 -8.08 -8.18
C PHE A 151 -7.93 -9.13 -8.48
N PHE A 152 -8.10 -10.30 -7.90
CA PHE A 152 -7.34 -11.49 -8.21
C PHE A 152 -8.30 -12.61 -8.61
N ASP A 153 -8.01 -13.24 -9.75
CA ASP A 153 -8.71 -14.45 -10.17
C ASP A 153 -7.99 -15.68 -9.61
N GLU A 154 -8.70 -16.51 -8.86
CA GLU A 154 -8.19 -17.74 -8.23
C GLU A 154 -6.86 -17.54 -7.47
N PRO A 155 -6.80 -16.63 -6.48
CA PRO A 155 -5.58 -16.41 -5.70
C PRO A 155 -5.16 -17.69 -4.97
N ALA A 156 -3.87 -17.79 -4.65
CA ALA A 156 -3.29 -18.94 -3.96
C ALA A 156 -4.02 -19.27 -2.64
N PRO A 157 -3.98 -20.53 -2.17
CA PRO A 157 -4.59 -20.93 -0.90
C PRO A 157 -4.20 -19.99 0.25
N GLY A 158 -5.18 -19.61 1.08
CA GLY A 158 -5.01 -18.60 2.15
C GLY A 158 -5.25 -17.14 1.72
N PHE A 159 -5.25 -16.83 0.42
CA PHE A 159 -5.41 -15.48 -0.12
C PHE A 159 -6.76 -15.21 -0.80
N HIS A 160 -7.73 -16.12 -0.62
CA HIS A 160 -9.05 -16.06 -1.27
C HIS A 160 -9.95 -14.93 -0.75
N TYR A 161 -9.70 -14.38 0.43
CA TYR A 161 -10.48 -13.25 0.94
C TYR A 161 -10.00 -11.93 0.35
N GLY A 162 -10.94 -11.06 -0.02
CA GLY A 162 -10.65 -9.66 -0.38
C GLY A 162 -9.78 -8.93 0.64
N SER A 163 -9.94 -9.26 1.93
CA SER A 163 -9.14 -8.71 3.01
C SER A 163 -7.70 -9.22 3.04
N THR A 164 -7.38 -10.44 2.59
CA THR A 164 -6.03 -10.99 2.69
C THR A 164 -5.18 -10.76 1.44
N SER A 165 -5.79 -10.46 0.30
CA SER A 165 -5.09 -10.23 -0.99
C SER A 165 -5.32 -8.86 -1.59
N SER A 166 -6.55 -8.55 -2.01
CA SER A 166 -6.86 -7.34 -2.77
C SER A 166 -6.72 -6.06 -1.93
N ALA A 167 -7.12 -6.09 -0.66
CA ALA A 167 -7.03 -4.92 0.23
C ALA A 167 -5.58 -4.49 0.52
N PRO A 168 -4.64 -5.36 0.95
CA PRO A 168 -3.24 -4.99 1.12
C PRO A 168 -2.59 -4.43 -0.16
N THR A 169 -2.98 -4.97 -1.32
CA THR A 169 -2.50 -4.49 -2.62
C THR A 169 -3.02 -3.09 -2.92
N PHE A 170 -4.31 -2.83 -2.64
CA PHE A 170 -4.88 -1.49 -2.71
C PHE A 170 -4.07 -0.50 -1.86
N LYS A 171 -3.78 -0.83 -0.59
CA LYS A 171 -2.98 0.04 0.29
C LYS A 171 -1.63 0.40 -0.34
N LYS A 172 -0.90 -0.59 -0.86
CA LYS A 172 0.40 -0.35 -1.52
C LYS A 172 0.28 0.54 -2.75
N ILE A 173 -0.79 0.40 -3.54
CA ILE A 173 -1.05 1.28 -4.69
C ILE A 173 -1.30 2.70 -4.22
N VAL A 174 -2.14 2.91 -3.20
CA VAL A 174 -2.41 4.23 -2.63
C VAL A 174 -1.14 4.86 -2.08
N GLU A 175 -0.36 4.13 -1.29
CA GLU A 175 0.95 4.56 -0.79
C GLU A 175 1.84 5.02 -1.95
N ASN A 176 2.03 4.17 -2.95
CA ASN A 176 2.87 4.52 -4.10
C ASN A 176 2.40 5.79 -4.81
N ILE A 177 1.08 5.95 -5.02
CA ILE A 177 0.50 7.15 -5.65
C ILE A 177 0.80 8.39 -4.82
N LEU A 178 0.61 8.35 -3.50
CA LEU A 178 0.83 9.49 -2.61
C LEU A 178 2.30 9.93 -2.54
N PHE A 179 3.24 9.00 -2.75
CA PHE A 179 4.66 9.30 -2.79
C PHE A 179 5.18 9.65 -4.20
N MET A 180 4.33 9.73 -5.23
CA MET A 180 4.74 10.21 -6.55
C MET A 180 5.03 11.72 -6.49
N PRO A 181 6.10 12.22 -7.13
CA PRO A 181 6.48 13.64 -7.10
C PRO A 181 5.37 14.59 -7.54
N ASP A 182 4.54 14.17 -8.49
CA ASP A 182 3.48 14.99 -9.08
C ASP A 182 2.11 14.78 -8.41
N CYS A 183 2.05 14.01 -7.31
CA CYS A 183 0.80 13.73 -6.63
C CYS A 183 0.29 14.97 -5.90
N GLN A 184 -0.87 15.48 -6.30
CA GLN A 184 -1.53 16.63 -5.68
C GLN A 184 -2.53 16.25 -4.59
N ILE A 185 -2.70 14.95 -4.31
CA ILE A 185 -3.58 14.49 -3.24
C ILE A 185 -2.86 14.70 -1.90
N LEU A 186 -3.27 15.73 -1.18
CA LEU A 186 -2.68 16.07 0.10
C LEU A 186 -3.20 15.11 1.19
N PRO A 187 -2.31 14.40 1.92
CA PRO A 187 -2.71 13.68 3.12
C PRO A 187 -3.25 14.67 4.18
N TYR A 188 -4.32 14.31 4.88
CA TYR A 188 -5.04 15.19 5.83
C TYR A 188 -4.27 15.48 7.13
N ASN A 189 -3.03 15.02 7.29
CA ASN A 189 -2.36 15.13 8.58
C ASN A 189 -1.25 16.20 8.58
N GLU A 190 -1.55 17.39 9.11
CA GLU A 190 -0.56 18.40 9.51
C GLU A 190 0.57 17.79 10.37
N ARG A 191 0.30 16.69 11.08
CA ARG A 191 1.28 15.96 11.90
C ARG A 191 2.35 15.24 11.07
N LEU A 192 2.03 14.78 9.86
CA LEU A 192 3.04 14.21 8.96
C LEU A 192 3.80 15.27 8.19
N MET A 193 3.22 16.45 7.95
CA MET A 193 4.03 17.59 7.50
C MET A 193 5.03 18.02 8.58
N GLN A 194 4.75 17.77 9.87
CA GLN A 194 5.68 18.06 10.97
C GLN A 194 6.73 16.97 11.24
N THR A 195 6.46 15.70 10.91
CA THR A 195 7.41 14.59 11.16
C THR A 195 8.03 14.01 9.90
N SER A 196 7.55 14.34 8.71
CA SER A 196 8.15 13.83 7.48
C SER A 196 9.53 14.43 7.26
N LEU A 197 10.48 13.55 6.97
CA LEU A 197 11.87 13.90 6.75
C LEU A 197 12.18 13.66 5.28
N THR A 198 12.87 14.61 4.66
CA THR A 198 13.38 14.42 3.30
C THR A 198 14.46 13.35 3.34
N MET A 199 14.30 12.32 2.50
CA MET A 199 15.23 11.22 2.42
C MET A 199 16.61 11.71 1.99
N PRO A 200 17.66 11.57 2.81
CA PRO A 200 19.00 11.97 2.44
C PRO A 200 19.53 11.12 1.28
N LYS A 201 20.45 11.68 0.50
CA LYS A 201 21.21 10.92 -0.49
C LYS A 201 22.27 10.10 0.24
N LEU A 202 22.08 8.79 0.32
CA LEU A 202 22.96 7.81 0.94
C LEU A 202 23.75 7.01 -0.09
N THR A 203 23.33 6.98 -1.35
CA THR A 203 24.06 6.31 -2.43
C THR A 203 25.46 6.90 -2.60
N GLY A 204 26.46 6.03 -2.68
CA GLY A 204 27.88 6.39 -2.73
C GLY A 204 28.53 6.64 -1.36
N MET A 205 27.76 6.66 -0.25
CA MET A 205 28.32 6.77 1.09
C MET A 205 28.83 5.41 1.60
N HIS A 206 29.81 5.46 2.49
CA HIS A 206 30.18 4.29 3.28
C HIS A 206 29.05 3.92 4.24
N LEU A 207 28.82 2.63 4.48
CA LEU A 207 27.71 2.11 5.30
C LEU A 207 27.66 2.82 6.66
N PHE A 208 28.79 2.90 7.35
CA PHE A 208 28.90 3.62 8.63
C PHE A 208 28.43 5.09 8.58
N GLN A 209 28.72 5.82 7.49
CA GLN A 209 28.27 7.21 7.34
C GLN A 209 26.76 7.27 7.07
N ALA A 210 26.25 6.34 6.26
CA ALA A 210 24.82 6.24 5.99
C ALA A 210 24.02 5.89 7.24
N GLU A 211 24.50 4.94 8.06
CA GLU A 211 23.89 4.55 9.33
C GLU A 211 23.83 5.70 10.33
N ASN A 212 24.91 6.49 10.46
CA ASN A 212 24.90 7.68 11.32
C ASN A 212 23.89 8.73 10.83
N THR A 213 23.79 8.93 9.51
CA THR A 213 22.84 9.87 8.91
C THR A 213 21.40 9.42 9.18
N LEU A 214 21.07 8.15 8.90
CA LEU A 214 19.75 7.60 9.17
C LEU A 214 19.39 7.67 10.65
N SER A 215 20.33 7.37 11.53
CA SER A 215 20.12 7.42 12.98
C SER A 215 19.93 8.84 13.51
N HIS A 216 20.63 9.84 12.94
CA HIS A 216 20.45 11.24 13.30
C HIS A 216 19.02 11.72 13.04
N TYR A 217 18.44 11.26 11.93
CA TYR A 217 17.06 11.53 11.54
C TYR A 217 16.03 10.56 12.16
N GLY A 218 16.48 9.56 12.93
CA GLY A 218 15.60 8.61 13.60
C GLY A 218 14.94 7.57 12.68
N PHE A 219 15.48 7.35 11.47
CA PHE A 219 14.95 6.37 10.53
C PHE A 219 15.21 4.93 11.00
N GLN A 220 14.21 4.06 10.80
CA GLN A 220 14.40 2.61 10.88
C GLN A 220 14.92 2.07 9.55
N TYR A 221 15.89 1.14 9.56
CA TYR A 221 16.48 0.65 8.32
C TYR A 221 16.90 -0.82 8.33
N LYS A 222 17.07 -1.35 7.12
CA LYS A 222 17.52 -2.71 6.78
C LYS A 222 18.68 -2.65 5.79
N VAL A 223 19.71 -3.46 6.01
CA VAL A 223 20.90 -3.54 5.14
C VAL A 223 20.95 -4.90 4.43
N GLU A 224 21.12 -4.87 3.11
CA GLU A 224 21.18 -6.04 2.22
C GLU A 224 22.38 -5.97 1.26
N GLY A 225 23.10 -7.06 0.99
CA GLY A 225 24.24 -7.09 0.03
C GLY A 225 25.43 -7.90 0.55
N PRO A 226 26.45 -8.19 -0.29
CA PRO A 226 27.53 -9.16 0.00
C PRO A 226 28.45 -8.75 1.17
N ASP A 227 29.07 -9.71 1.84
CA ASP A 227 29.81 -9.50 3.11
C ASP A 227 31.07 -8.61 3.00
N SER A 228 31.65 -8.50 1.81
CA SER A 228 32.84 -7.67 1.54
C SER A 228 32.51 -6.22 1.15
N ALA A 229 31.22 -5.88 1.04
CA ALA A 229 30.75 -4.58 0.61
C ALA A 229 30.61 -3.60 1.78
N SER A 230 31.00 -2.35 1.56
CA SER A 230 30.84 -1.29 2.56
C SER A 230 30.28 0.02 1.99
N ILE A 231 29.89 0.04 0.72
CA ILE A 231 29.31 1.21 0.04
C ILE A 231 27.85 0.96 -0.28
N VAL A 232 27.00 1.96 -0.01
CA VAL A 232 25.59 1.95 -0.41
C VAL A 232 25.50 2.16 -1.93
N ILE A 233 25.14 1.11 -2.65
CA ILE A 233 24.93 1.15 -4.11
C ILE A 233 23.50 1.53 -4.48
N ASP A 234 22.55 1.25 -3.60
CA ASP A 234 21.15 1.59 -3.80
C ASP A 234 20.46 1.84 -2.45
N GLN A 235 19.46 2.70 -2.48
CA GLN A 235 18.63 3.02 -1.31
C GLN A 235 17.17 3.04 -1.73
N TYR A 236 16.31 2.69 -0.79
CA TYR A 236 14.87 2.84 -0.93
C TYR A 236 14.27 3.32 0.40
N PRO A 237 13.49 4.42 0.42
CA PRO A 237 13.13 5.31 -0.68
C PRO A 237 14.32 6.07 -1.30
N LYS A 238 14.12 6.62 -2.51
CA LYS A 238 15.15 7.39 -3.23
C LYS A 238 15.40 8.74 -2.54
N ALA A 239 16.60 9.29 -2.76
CA ALA A 239 16.97 10.59 -2.21
C ALA A 239 15.98 11.69 -2.64
N GLY A 240 15.66 12.62 -1.74
CA GLY A 240 14.74 13.72 -2.00
C GLY A 240 13.25 13.39 -1.83
N VAL A 241 12.89 12.11 -1.68
CA VAL A 241 11.52 11.69 -1.37
C VAL A 241 11.19 12.06 0.07
N THR A 242 9.97 12.54 0.32
CA THR A 242 9.47 12.80 1.67
C THR A 242 9.06 11.48 2.32
N VAL A 243 9.63 11.15 3.48
CA VAL A 243 9.49 9.83 4.11
C VAL A 243 9.06 9.97 5.57
N ASP A 244 8.18 9.08 6.02
CA ASP A 244 7.85 8.91 7.45
C ASP A 244 9.08 8.34 8.19
N PRO A 245 9.50 8.91 9.34
CA PRO A 245 10.61 8.40 10.14
C PRO A 245 10.52 6.91 10.51
N HIS A 246 9.30 6.35 10.62
CA HIS A 246 9.08 4.94 10.94
C HIS A 246 9.03 4.04 9.70
N TYR A 247 9.12 4.61 8.50
CA TYR A 247 9.18 3.82 7.27
C TYR A 247 10.49 3.04 7.22
N PRO A 248 10.46 1.72 6.97
CA PRO A 248 11.67 0.91 6.92
C PRO A 248 12.49 1.22 5.67
N ILE A 249 13.60 1.93 5.84
CA ILE A 249 14.56 2.24 4.78
C ILE A 249 15.34 0.97 4.41
N THR A 250 15.47 0.66 3.12
CA THR A 250 16.33 -0.43 2.66
C THR A 250 17.59 0.14 2.03
N LEU A 251 18.75 -0.28 2.54
CA LEU A 251 20.05 0.00 1.97
C LEU A 251 20.59 -1.26 1.29
N LYS A 252 20.97 -1.15 0.02
CA LYS A 252 21.74 -2.18 -0.67
C LYS A 252 23.20 -1.79 -0.70
N ILE A 253 24.06 -2.68 -0.23
CA ILE A 253 25.51 -2.51 -0.24
C ILE A 253 26.14 -3.29 -1.38
N GLY A 254 27.22 -2.75 -1.94
CA GLY A 254 28.00 -3.36 -3.00
C GLY A 254 29.51 -3.13 -2.84
N PRO A 255 30.33 -3.91 -3.55
CA PRO A 255 31.78 -3.81 -3.47
C PRO A 255 32.24 -2.40 -3.87
N ASN A 256 33.24 -1.91 -3.15
CA ASN A 256 33.83 -0.60 -3.42
C ASN A 256 34.57 -0.64 -4.77
N ALA A 257 34.23 0.26 -5.70
CA ALA A 257 34.92 0.39 -6.99
C ALA A 257 36.37 0.89 -6.83
N ASP A 258 36.71 1.52 -5.69
CA ASP A 258 38.04 2.07 -5.44
C ASP A 258 38.56 1.71 -4.04
N LYS A 259 39.50 0.75 -4.01
CA LYS A 259 40.39 0.33 -2.91
C LYS A 259 39.85 -0.69 -1.90
N LYS A 260 40.75 -1.65 -1.58
CA LYS A 260 40.64 -2.71 -0.58
C LYS A 260 40.09 -2.16 0.75
N ALA A 261 38.80 -2.38 1.01
CA ALA A 261 38.21 -2.13 2.31
C ALA A 261 38.60 -3.26 3.28
N PRO A 262 38.94 -2.97 4.54
CA PRO A 262 39.15 -4.01 5.55
C PRO A 262 37.85 -4.80 5.73
N VAL A 263 37.95 -6.14 5.67
CA VAL A 263 36.83 -7.05 5.94
C VAL A 263 36.59 -7.02 7.44
N TYR A 264 35.48 -6.43 7.86
CA TYR A 264 35.03 -6.46 9.26
C TYR A 264 34.20 -7.73 9.51
N GLU A 265 34.37 -8.37 10.68
CA GLU A 265 33.54 -9.51 11.10
C GLU A 265 32.04 -9.13 11.06
N THR A 266 31.25 -9.94 10.35
CA THR A 266 29.81 -9.71 10.10
C THR A 266 28.95 -10.50 11.08
N GLY A 267 27.92 -9.86 11.62
CA GLY A 267 26.84 -10.49 12.39
C GLY A 267 25.46 -10.18 11.80
N THR A 268 24.42 -10.78 12.38
CA THR A 268 23.01 -10.47 12.06
C THR A 268 22.34 -9.77 13.25
N MET A 269 21.56 -8.72 12.98
CA MET A 269 20.84 -7.97 14.00
C MET A 269 19.83 -8.88 14.71
N PRO A 270 19.99 -9.15 16.01
CA PRO A 270 19.00 -9.90 16.78
C PRO A 270 17.69 -9.11 16.91
N ASN A 271 16.59 -9.82 17.18
CA ASN A 271 15.36 -9.18 17.58
C ASN A 271 15.43 -8.80 19.06
N LEU A 272 15.53 -7.50 19.33
CA LEU A 272 15.61 -6.93 20.68
C LEU A 272 14.26 -6.40 21.16
N VAL A 273 13.27 -6.28 20.28
CA VAL A 273 11.92 -5.81 20.62
C VAL A 273 11.20 -6.83 21.51
N GLY A 274 10.59 -6.35 22.60
CA GLY A 274 9.89 -7.18 23.58
C GLY A 274 10.79 -7.73 24.70
N LEU A 275 12.11 -7.55 24.64
CA LEU A 275 13.02 -7.88 25.73
C LEU A 275 13.08 -6.77 26.77
N SER A 276 13.48 -7.11 28.00
CA SER A 276 13.90 -6.10 28.96
C SER A 276 15.21 -5.43 28.49
N LEU A 277 15.43 -4.15 28.83
CA LEU A 277 16.67 -3.45 28.46
C LEU A 277 17.94 -4.20 28.89
N ARG A 278 17.89 -4.88 30.04
CA ARG A 278 19.02 -5.68 30.55
C ARG A 278 19.32 -6.88 29.65
N GLU A 279 18.30 -7.59 29.19
CA GLU A 279 18.45 -8.72 28.28
C GLU A 279 18.87 -8.26 26.88
N ALA A 280 18.29 -7.15 26.41
CA ALA A 280 18.63 -6.56 25.11
C ALA A 280 20.10 -6.13 25.05
N LEU A 281 20.61 -5.46 26.10
CA LEU A 281 22.02 -5.07 26.20
C LEU A 281 22.96 -6.28 26.22
N LYS A 282 22.58 -7.34 26.96
CA LYS A 282 23.36 -8.59 27.00
C LYS A 282 23.48 -9.20 25.61
N GLN A 283 22.38 -9.33 24.87
CA GLN A 283 22.39 -9.89 23.51
C GLN A 283 23.15 -9.00 22.53
N ALA A 284 22.98 -7.68 22.63
CA ALA A 284 23.67 -6.73 21.77
C ALA A 284 25.20 -6.74 21.98
N SER A 285 25.65 -6.85 23.24
CA SER A 285 27.08 -6.94 23.56
C SER A 285 27.75 -8.20 23.00
N VAL A 286 27.03 -9.33 22.92
CA VAL A 286 27.57 -10.57 22.31
C VAL A 286 27.83 -10.37 20.82
N GLN A 287 27.01 -9.56 20.14
CA GLN A 287 27.16 -9.25 18.71
C GLN A 287 28.08 -8.04 18.45
N GLY A 288 28.74 -7.50 19.49
CA GLY A 288 29.62 -6.34 19.36
C GLY A 288 28.92 -5.05 18.95
N LEU A 289 27.63 -4.90 19.28
CA LEU A 289 26.82 -3.72 18.98
C LEU A 289 26.99 -2.62 20.02
N ALA A 290 27.09 -1.37 19.57
CA ALA A 290 27.00 -0.20 20.43
C ALA A 290 25.53 0.22 20.55
N VAL A 291 24.95 0.15 21.75
CA VAL A 291 23.52 0.44 21.95
C VAL A 291 23.33 1.81 22.61
N ASN A 292 22.51 2.67 22.00
CA ASN A 292 22.04 3.91 22.58
C ASN A 292 20.59 3.73 23.04
N ILE A 293 20.28 4.05 24.29
CA ILE A 293 18.97 3.79 24.88
C ILE A 293 18.24 5.10 25.16
N ARG A 294 16.96 5.15 24.80
CA ARG A 294 16.03 6.19 25.21
C ARG A 294 14.85 5.57 25.99
N GLY A 295 14.65 6.03 27.22
CA GLY A 295 13.59 5.53 28.10
C GLY A 295 14.02 4.37 29.01
N SER A 296 13.05 3.70 29.63
CA SER A 296 13.27 2.65 30.64
C SER A 296 12.21 1.56 30.52
N GLY A 297 12.55 0.30 30.85
CA GLY A 297 11.59 -0.82 30.86
C GLY A 297 11.83 -1.83 29.73
N MET A 298 10.78 -2.11 28.96
CA MET A 298 10.79 -3.06 27.84
C MET A 298 11.04 -2.35 26.51
N VAL A 299 11.84 -2.96 25.65
CA VAL A 299 12.17 -2.42 24.32
C VAL A 299 10.91 -2.45 23.42
N ARG A 300 10.50 -1.27 22.95
CA ARG A 300 9.36 -1.10 22.04
C ARG A 300 9.81 -0.99 20.58
N SER A 301 10.97 -0.40 20.33
CA SER A 301 11.50 -0.21 18.97
C SER A 301 13.01 -0.35 18.93
N GLN A 302 13.54 -0.72 17.75
CA GLN A 302 14.96 -0.74 17.43
C GLN A 302 15.20 -0.08 16.06
N SER A 303 16.29 0.69 15.93
CA SER A 303 16.59 1.44 14.69
C SER A 303 17.03 0.56 13.52
N VAL A 304 17.72 -0.54 13.80
CA VAL A 304 18.13 -1.51 12.78
C VAL A 304 17.21 -2.72 12.88
N LEU A 305 16.53 -3.09 11.80
CA LEU A 305 15.52 -4.15 11.86
C LEU A 305 16.14 -5.54 12.12
N PRO A 306 15.42 -6.46 12.79
CA PRO A 306 15.89 -7.82 12.99
C PRO A 306 16.23 -8.53 11.68
N GLY A 307 17.30 -9.33 11.68
CA GLY A 307 17.81 -10.02 10.49
C GLY A 307 18.58 -9.13 9.52
N SER A 308 18.69 -7.82 9.77
CA SER A 308 19.61 -6.95 9.03
C SER A 308 21.06 -7.33 9.29
N ARG A 309 21.93 -7.12 8.30
CA ARG A 309 23.38 -7.32 8.48
C ARG A 309 23.95 -6.20 9.37
N ILE A 310 24.85 -6.57 10.28
CA ILE A 310 25.56 -5.64 11.18
C ILE A 310 27.06 -5.90 11.17
N LEU A 311 27.85 -4.84 11.30
CA LEU A 311 29.30 -4.91 11.50
C LEU A 311 29.64 -4.73 12.98
N LYS A 312 30.79 -5.24 13.43
CA LYS A 312 31.30 -4.98 14.78
C LYS A 312 31.43 -3.46 15.02
N GLY A 313 30.79 -2.95 16.08
CA GLY A 313 30.72 -1.53 16.40
C GLY A 313 29.54 -0.77 15.77
N SER A 314 28.64 -1.45 15.05
CA SER A 314 27.41 -0.83 14.54
C SER A 314 26.56 -0.28 15.69
N LYS A 315 25.94 0.88 15.46
CA LYS A 315 25.12 1.55 16.47
C LYS A 315 23.65 1.17 16.31
N CYS A 316 23.03 0.71 17.40
CA CYS A 316 21.60 0.45 17.47
C CYS A 316 20.95 1.38 18.49
N TYR A 317 19.91 2.10 18.09
CA TYR A 317 19.13 2.95 18.97
C TYR A 317 17.88 2.20 19.39
N LEU A 318 17.65 2.11 20.70
CA LEU A 318 16.51 1.43 21.30
C LEU A 318 15.62 2.45 22.01
N GLU A 319 14.31 2.36 21.79
CA GLU A 319 13.33 3.05 22.63
C GLU A 319 12.65 2.04 23.54
N ALA A 320 12.61 2.35 24.84
CA ALA A 320 12.01 1.51 25.86
C ALA A 320 10.95 2.27 26.66
N SER A 321 9.88 1.57 27.02
CA SER A 321 8.85 2.06 27.91
C SER A 321 8.55 1.05 29.01
N LEU A 322 8.06 1.54 30.15
CA LEU A 322 7.45 0.69 31.16
C LEU A 322 6.16 0.02 30.62
#